data_AF-A0A4X1W9A5-F1
#
_entry.id   AF-A0A4X1W9A5-F1
#
_cell.length_a   1.000
_cell.length_b   1.000
_cell.length_c   1.000
_cell.angle_alpha   90.00
_cell.angle_beta   90.00
_cell.angle_gamma   90.00
#
_symmetry.space_group_name_H-M   'P 1'
#
loop_
_entity.id
_entity.type
_entity.pdbx_description
1 polymer ?
#
loop_
_entity_poly.entity_id
_entity_poly.type
_entity_poly.pdbx_seq_one_letter_code
_entity_poly.pdbx_strand_id
1 'polypeptide(L)'
;MTTETFVKDIKPGLKNLNLIFIVLETGRVTKTKDGHEVRTCKVADKTGSINISVWDDVGNLIQPGDIIRLTKGYASVFKGCLTLYTGRGGDLQKIGEFCMVYSEVPNFSEPNPEYSAQQAPNKTVQNDSSPTAPQPATGPPAASPGKPVPFHPLVLLVPLLSPAWGDMLPSSLFKSFSHYIPFHPILLPVLLQVPGVKRSGSMFLLLVELSFAITKMRKMRAISPQRLPFSF
;
A
#
# COMPACT_ATOMS: atom_id res chain seq x y z
N MET A 1 11.66 28.11 -7.10
CA MET A 1 10.47 27.23 -7.18
C MET A 1 10.74 25.99 -6.36
N THR A 2 9.80 25.51 -5.55
CA THR A 2 9.90 24.20 -4.91
C THR A 2 9.52 23.12 -5.93
N THR A 3 10.46 22.26 -6.30
CA THR A 3 10.18 21.11 -7.17
C THR A 3 9.29 20.13 -6.44
N GLU A 4 8.08 19.90 -6.96
CA GLU A 4 7.17 18.88 -6.42
C GLU A 4 7.63 17.50 -6.86
N THR A 5 7.77 16.60 -5.89
CA THR A 5 8.22 15.21 -6.08
C THR A 5 6.99 14.31 -6.31
N PHE A 6 7.04 13.42 -7.29
CA PHE A 6 5.95 12.45 -7.51
C PHE A 6 6.16 11.17 -6.69
N VAL A 7 5.07 10.46 -6.41
CA VAL A 7 5.08 9.22 -5.61
C VAL A 7 6.07 8.19 -6.18
N LYS A 8 6.14 8.04 -7.50
CA LYS A 8 7.08 7.14 -8.18
C LYS A 8 8.57 7.41 -7.97
N ASP A 9 8.93 8.62 -7.59
CA ASP A 9 10.34 9.05 -7.45
C ASP A 9 10.84 8.81 -6.01
N ILE A 10 9.94 8.36 -5.12
CA ILE A 10 10.21 8.13 -3.69
C ILE A 10 10.92 6.80 -3.49
N LYS A 11 12.00 6.84 -2.70
CA LYS A 11 12.83 5.68 -2.33
C LYS A 11 13.12 5.68 -0.82
N PRO A 12 13.43 4.52 -0.22
CA PRO A 12 13.85 4.46 1.19
C PRO A 12 14.99 5.45 1.49
N GLY A 13 14.90 6.15 2.62
CA GLY A 13 15.94 7.06 3.11
C GLY A 13 15.91 8.47 2.52
N LEU A 14 15.07 8.76 1.51
CA LEU A 14 14.90 10.13 1.02
C LEU A 14 14.26 11.04 2.07
N LYS A 15 14.69 12.30 2.09
CA LYS A 15 14.30 13.35 3.05
C LYS A 15 14.04 14.66 2.30
N ASN A 16 13.44 15.63 2.99
CA ASN A 16 13.05 16.92 2.41
C ASN A 16 12.07 16.79 1.23
N LEU A 17 11.25 15.73 1.23
CA LEU A 17 10.26 15.45 0.20
C LEU A 17 9.14 16.49 0.28
N ASN A 18 8.81 17.10 -0.86
CA ASN A 18 7.67 18.02 -0.98
C ASN A 18 6.77 17.46 -2.07
N LEU A 19 5.54 17.08 -1.71
CA LEU A 19 4.60 16.45 -2.62
C LEU A 19 3.16 16.84 -2.32
N ILE A 20 2.31 16.75 -3.34
CA ILE A 20 0.86 16.84 -3.22
C ILE A 20 0.29 15.47 -3.53
N PHE A 21 -0.65 15.01 -2.73
CA PHE A 21 -1.38 13.76 -2.94
C PHE A 21 -2.84 13.90 -2.53
N ILE A 22 -3.68 13.00 -3.04
CA ILE A 22 -5.04 12.78 -2.55
C ILE A 22 -5.06 11.56 -1.60
N VAL A 23 -5.85 11.65 -0.54
CA VAL A 23 -6.07 10.55 0.40
C VAL A 23 -7.12 9.62 -0.17
N LEU A 24 -6.80 8.33 -0.30
CA LEU A 24 -7.70 7.31 -0.80
C LEU A 24 -8.42 6.57 0.33
N GLU A 25 -7.65 6.12 1.33
CA GLU A 25 -8.15 5.31 2.43
C GLU A 25 -7.49 5.73 3.74
N THR A 26 -8.27 5.86 4.80
CA THR A 26 -7.80 6.08 6.17
C THR A 26 -7.81 4.75 6.93
N GLY A 27 -6.64 4.24 7.30
CA GLY A 27 -6.52 3.01 8.09
C GLY A 27 -6.95 3.17 9.54
N ARG A 28 -6.82 2.08 10.31
CA ARG A 28 -7.15 2.07 11.74
C ARG A 28 -6.14 2.90 12.53
N VAL A 29 -6.61 3.60 13.57
CA VAL A 29 -5.74 4.21 14.58
C VAL A 29 -5.11 3.10 15.42
N THR A 30 -3.81 3.23 15.69
CA THR A 30 -3.04 2.39 16.60
C THR A 30 -2.39 3.28 17.65
N LYS A 31 -2.30 2.82 18.90
CA LYS A 31 -1.59 3.56 19.96
C LYS A 31 -0.19 2.99 20.17
N THR A 32 0.81 3.87 20.28
CA THR A 32 2.15 3.47 20.71
C THR A 32 2.16 3.20 22.22
N LYS A 33 3.26 2.60 22.71
CA LYS A 33 3.45 2.38 24.16
C LYS A 33 3.49 3.69 24.96
N ASP A 34 3.91 4.77 24.29
CA ASP A 34 4.08 6.11 24.85
C ASP A 34 2.79 6.95 24.80
N GLY A 35 1.68 6.37 24.31
CA GLY A 35 0.34 6.98 24.28
C GLY A 35 -0.02 7.70 22.99
N HIS A 36 0.94 7.95 22.09
CA HIS A 36 0.72 8.61 20.80
C HIS A 36 -0.19 7.79 19.87
N GLU A 37 -1.07 8.48 19.14
CA GLU A 37 -1.92 7.87 18.12
C GLU A 37 -1.22 7.89 16.76
N VAL A 38 -1.25 6.77 16.05
CA VAL A 38 -0.67 6.63 14.71
C VAL A 38 -1.69 6.00 13.78
N ARG A 39 -1.96 6.67 12.66
CA ARG A 39 -2.84 6.21 11.59
C ARG A 39 -2.04 6.05 10.30
N THR A 40 -2.13 4.90 9.66
CA THR A 40 -1.62 4.72 8.29
C THR A 40 -2.73 5.03 7.30
N CYS A 41 -2.48 5.94 6.36
CA CYS A 41 -3.40 6.27 5.27
C CYS A 41 -2.76 5.88 3.93
N LYS A 42 -3.58 5.38 2.99
CA LYS A 42 -3.19 5.17 1.60
C LYS A 42 -3.43 6.48 0.85
N VAL A 43 -2.39 7.00 0.21
CA VAL A 43 -2.43 8.24 -0.56
C VAL A 43 -1.91 8.01 -1.97
N ALA A 44 -2.30 8.85 -2.93
CA ALA A 44 -1.89 8.69 -4.31
C ALA A 44 -1.70 10.02 -5.05
N ASP A 45 -0.91 9.96 -6.11
CA ASP A 45 -0.85 10.99 -7.15
C ASP A 45 -1.07 10.34 -8.52
N LYS A 46 -0.87 11.11 -9.61
CA LYS A 46 -1.00 10.61 -11.00
C LYS A 46 -0.03 9.48 -11.38
N THR A 47 0.94 9.12 -10.53
CA THR A 47 2.03 8.18 -10.80
C THR A 47 1.95 6.88 -10.01
N GLY A 48 1.15 6.83 -8.94
CA GLY A 48 0.90 5.64 -8.14
C GLY A 48 0.43 5.96 -6.72
N SER A 49 0.32 4.92 -5.90
CA SER A 49 -0.07 5.04 -4.48
C SER A 49 1.05 4.66 -3.52
N ILE A 50 0.99 5.20 -2.30
CA ILE A 50 1.94 4.98 -1.21
C ILE A 50 1.22 5.18 0.14
N ASN A 51 1.70 4.51 1.18
CA ASN A 51 1.25 4.66 2.55
C ASN A 51 1.97 5.85 3.21
N ILE A 52 1.22 6.65 3.96
CA ILE A 52 1.75 7.66 4.89
C ILE A 52 1.33 7.30 6.32
N SER A 53 2.24 7.40 7.29
CA SER A 53 1.91 7.27 8.70
C SER A 53 1.86 8.66 9.34
N VAL A 54 0.66 9.05 9.78
CA VAL A 54 0.37 10.34 10.40
C VAL A 54 0.13 10.14 11.90
N TRP A 55 0.64 11.08 12.68
CA TRP A 55 0.68 11.02 14.14
C TRP A 55 -0.30 12.02 14.76
N ASP A 56 -0.80 11.66 15.95
CA ASP A 56 -1.62 12.48 16.85
C ASP A 56 -2.85 13.09 16.15
N ASP A 57 -3.29 14.27 16.59
CA ASP A 57 -4.54 14.90 16.14
C ASP A 57 -4.60 15.13 14.62
N VAL A 58 -3.45 15.38 13.99
CA VAL A 58 -3.36 15.54 12.52
C VAL A 58 -3.84 14.29 11.79
N GLY A 59 -3.55 13.10 12.34
CA GLY A 59 -4.04 11.84 11.79
C GLY A 59 -5.56 11.66 11.92
N ASN A 60 -6.18 12.32 12.90
CA ASN A 60 -7.62 12.27 13.15
C ASN A 60 -8.43 13.25 12.28
N LEU A 61 -7.83 14.36 11.86
CA LEU A 61 -8.45 15.35 10.97
C LEU A 61 -8.54 14.89 9.50
N ILE A 62 -7.64 14.02 9.06
CA ILE A 62 -7.55 13.56 7.66
C ILE A 62 -8.73 12.66 7.28
N GLN A 63 -9.37 12.94 6.15
CA GLN A 63 -10.47 12.18 5.55
C GLN A 63 -10.15 11.66 4.14
N PRO A 64 -10.77 10.57 3.69
CA PRO A 64 -10.74 10.15 2.28
C PRO A 64 -11.24 11.26 1.35
N GLY A 65 -10.53 11.49 0.25
CA GLY A 65 -10.80 12.56 -0.71
C GLY A 65 -10.03 13.87 -0.45
N ASP A 66 -9.40 14.04 0.72
CA ASP A 66 -8.58 15.23 1.01
C ASP A 66 -7.37 15.33 0.08
N ILE A 67 -7.11 16.52 -0.45
CA ILE A 67 -5.87 16.86 -1.17
C ILE A 67 -4.93 17.56 -0.19
N ILE A 68 -3.77 16.95 0.06
CA ILE A 68 -2.83 17.39 1.09
C ILE A 68 -1.46 17.66 0.45
N ARG A 69 -0.87 18.80 0.81
CA ARG A 69 0.54 19.12 0.58
C ARG A 69 1.36 18.67 1.78
N LEU A 70 2.30 17.77 1.58
CA LEU A 70 3.34 17.43 2.55
C LEU A 70 4.59 18.27 2.24
N THR A 71 5.14 18.96 3.25
CA THR A 71 6.46 19.59 3.15
C THR A 71 7.48 18.91 4.05
N LYS A 72 8.74 18.90 3.61
CA LYS A 72 9.89 18.26 4.29
C LYS A 72 9.62 16.84 4.80
N GLY A 73 8.83 16.05 4.08
CA GLY A 73 8.59 14.65 4.36
C GLY A 73 9.87 13.80 4.26
N TYR A 74 9.81 12.59 4.79
CA TYR A 74 10.81 11.56 4.56
C TYR A 74 10.15 10.21 4.29
N ALA A 75 10.86 9.34 3.60
CA ALA A 75 10.43 7.98 3.29
C ALA A 75 11.31 6.97 4.02
N SER A 76 10.69 6.01 4.68
CA SER A 76 11.38 4.91 5.37
C SER A 76 10.59 3.61 5.17
N VAL A 77 11.25 2.47 5.33
CA VAL A 77 10.59 1.17 5.23
C VAL A 77 10.15 0.72 6.62
N PHE A 78 8.88 0.39 6.78
CA PHE A 78 8.32 -0.15 8.00
C PHE A 78 7.66 -1.50 7.70
N LYS A 79 8.09 -2.56 8.38
CA LYS A 79 7.61 -3.95 8.16
C LYS A 79 7.64 -4.38 6.68
N GLY A 80 8.69 -4.01 5.95
CA GLY A 80 8.86 -4.29 4.51
C GLY A 80 8.11 -3.34 3.55
N CYS A 81 7.24 -2.47 4.06
CA CYS A 81 6.47 -1.51 3.25
C CYS A 81 7.18 -0.14 3.22
N LEU A 82 7.46 0.41 2.03
CA LEU A 82 7.88 1.82 1.92
C LEU A 82 6.77 2.72 2.43
N THR A 83 7.08 3.63 3.35
CA THR A 83 6.09 4.44 4.07
C THR A 83 6.60 5.89 4.20
N LEU A 84 5.70 6.86 3.96
CA LEU A 84 5.96 8.27 4.15
C LEU A 84 5.68 8.73 5.58
N TYR A 85 6.42 9.76 5.98
CA TYR A 85 6.33 10.39 7.29
C TYR A 85 6.57 11.90 7.18
N THR A 86 5.97 12.67 8.09
CA THR A 86 6.26 14.11 8.23
C THR A 86 7.62 14.28 8.92
N GLY A 87 8.54 15.04 8.29
CA GLY A 87 9.87 15.30 8.85
C GLY A 87 9.89 16.44 9.88
N ARG A 88 11.05 16.63 10.51
CA ARG A 88 11.24 17.68 11.52
C ARG A 88 11.05 19.07 10.90
N GLY A 89 10.06 19.81 11.38
CA GLY A 89 9.70 21.13 10.84
C GLY A 89 9.11 21.08 9.43
N GLY A 90 8.62 19.90 9.00
CA GLY A 90 7.67 19.75 7.90
C GLY A 90 6.24 19.76 8.40
N ASP A 91 5.29 19.84 7.49
CA ASP A 91 3.86 19.93 7.78
C ASP A 91 2.99 19.16 6.78
N LEU A 92 1.72 18.98 7.14
CA LEU A 92 0.66 18.46 6.29
C LEU A 92 -0.42 19.53 6.20
N GLN A 93 -0.60 20.12 5.02
CA GLN A 93 -1.60 21.16 4.77
C GLN A 93 -2.69 20.64 3.83
N LYS A 94 -3.96 20.60 4.27
CA LYS A 94 -5.08 20.37 3.36
C LYS A 94 -5.23 21.59 2.44
N ILE A 95 -5.13 21.37 1.13
CA ILE A 95 -5.21 22.41 0.10
C ILE A 95 -6.45 22.28 -0.80
N GLY A 96 -7.23 21.20 -0.65
CA GLY A 96 -8.44 20.95 -1.43
C GLY A 96 -9.04 19.57 -1.12
N GLU A 97 -9.98 19.14 -1.96
CA GLU A 97 -10.65 17.84 -1.88
C GLU A 97 -11.20 17.40 -3.24
N PHE A 98 -11.37 16.09 -3.44
CA PHE A 98 -11.99 15.37 -4.57
C PHE A 98 -11.41 15.56 -5.99
N CYS A 99 -10.95 16.74 -6.38
CA CYS A 99 -10.69 17.09 -7.78
C CYS A 99 -9.29 16.73 -8.32
N MET A 100 -8.48 15.97 -7.56
CA MET A 100 -7.14 15.56 -8.00
C MET A 100 -7.17 14.25 -8.79
N VAL A 101 -6.53 14.24 -9.96
CA VAL A 101 -6.34 13.02 -10.75
C VAL A 101 -5.23 12.17 -10.13
N TYR A 102 -5.52 10.88 -9.89
CA TYR A 102 -4.60 9.93 -9.28
C TYR A 102 -4.60 8.57 -10.00
N SER A 103 -3.56 7.77 -9.73
CA SER A 103 -3.47 6.35 -10.07
C SER A 103 -3.22 5.55 -8.81
N GLU A 104 -3.95 4.47 -8.58
CA GLU A 104 -3.69 3.57 -7.45
C GLU A 104 -2.50 2.63 -7.70
N VAL A 105 -2.19 2.37 -8.97
CA VAL A 105 -1.19 1.39 -9.42
C VAL A 105 -0.04 2.12 -10.12
N PRO A 106 1.23 1.76 -9.86
CA PRO A 106 1.68 0.80 -8.84
C PRO A 106 1.52 1.33 -7.41
N ASN A 107 1.39 0.41 -6.45
CA ASN A 107 1.44 0.70 -5.03
C ASN A 107 2.87 0.52 -4.51
N PHE A 108 3.57 1.61 -4.25
CA PHE A 108 4.96 1.61 -3.82
C PHE A 108 5.14 1.09 -2.38
N SER A 109 4.06 0.93 -1.63
CA SER A 109 4.06 0.37 -0.27
C SER A 109 3.78 -1.12 -0.20
N GLU A 110 3.66 -1.83 -1.33
CA GLU A 110 3.62 -3.29 -1.31
C GLU A 110 4.90 -3.86 -0.66
N PRO A 111 4.81 -4.94 0.14
CA PRO A 111 5.98 -5.52 0.79
C PRO A 111 7.00 -6.01 -0.23
N ASN A 112 8.14 -5.33 -0.34
CA ASN A 112 9.23 -5.72 -1.24
C ASN A 112 10.33 -6.50 -0.46
N PRO A 113 10.64 -7.76 -0.83
CA PRO A 113 11.73 -8.53 -0.25
C PRO A 113 13.10 -7.82 -0.22
N GLU A 114 13.39 -6.99 -1.23
CA GLU A 114 14.63 -6.22 -1.32
C GLU A 114 14.78 -5.22 -0.16
N TYR A 115 13.68 -4.58 0.25
CA TYR A 115 13.69 -3.61 1.34
C TYR A 115 13.88 -4.28 2.70
N SER A 116 13.40 -5.51 2.90
CA SER A 116 13.69 -6.28 4.12
C SER A 116 15.17 -6.65 4.25
N ALA A 117 15.86 -6.95 3.14
CA ALA A 117 17.29 -7.27 3.16
C ALA A 117 18.16 -6.06 3.53
N GLN A 118 17.74 -4.84 3.16
CA GLN A 118 18.45 -3.59 3.43
C GLN A 118 18.34 -3.09 4.89
N GLN A 119 17.54 -3.73 5.74
CA GLN A 119 17.39 -3.36 7.16
C GLN A 119 18.43 -4.02 8.09
N ALA A 120 19.41 -4.76 7.54
CA ALA A 120 20.60 -5.16 8.29
C ALA A 120 21.40 -3.92 8.77
N PRO A 121 21.91 -3.90 10.01
CA PRO A 121 22.48 -2.68 10.60
C PRO A 121 23.87 -2.34 10.06
N ASN A 122 23.94 -1.47 9.05
CA ASN A 122 25.20 -0.87 8.61
C ASN A 122 25.73 0.19 9.61
N LYS A 123 26.47 -0.30 10.61
CA LYS A 123 27.62 0.35 11.24
C LYS A 123 28.87 -0.38 10.70
N THR A 124 29.98 0.20 10.25
CA THR A 124 30.53 1.57 10.29
C THR A 124 31.51 1.74 9.10
N VAL A 125 32.02 2.94 8.79
CA VAL A 125 32.94 3.19 7.64
C VAL A 125 34.29 3.78 8.10
N GLN A 126 35.40 3.26 7.50
CA GLN A 126 36.81 3.75 7.53
C GLN A 126 37.54 3.73 8.90
N ASN A 127 38.88 3.57 8.97
CA ASN A 127 39.93 3.94 8.00
C ASN A 127 41.12 2.93 7.89
N ASP A 128 41.97 3.16 6.88
CA ASP A 128 43.06 2.32 6.36
C ASP A 128 44.43 2.44 7.10
N SER A 129 45.28 1.40 7.02
CA SER A 129 46.77 1.39 6.96
C SER A 129 47.38 0.05 7.40
N SER A 130 48.23 -0.55 6.56
CA SER A 130 49.10 -1.72 6.82
C SER A 130 50.59 -1.26 6.95
N PRO A 131 51.66 -2.10 7.03
CA PRO A 131 51.77 -3.58 7.04
C PRO A 131 52.78 -4.16 8.08
N THR A 132 53.02 -5.49 8.08
CA THR A 132 54.36 -6.17 8.11
C THR A 132 54.25 -7.69 8.35
N ALA A 133 55.07 -8.47 7.64
CA ALA A 133 55.42 -9.90 7.84
C ALA A 133 56.98 -10.01 7.76
N PRO A 134 57.71 -11.15 8.02
CA PRO A 134 57.26 -12.57 8.04
C PRO A 134 57.95 -13.60 9.02
N GLN A 135 57.34 -14.79 9.18
CA GLN A 135 57.95 -16.16 9.36
C GLN A 135 58.81 -16.52 10.63
N PRO A 136 59.24 -17.80 10.88
CA PRO A 136 58.62 -19.14 10.63
C PRO A 136 58.82 -20.25 11.75
N ALA A 137 58.14 -21.42 11.59
CA ALA A 137 58.43 -22.78 12.14
C ALA A 137 58.37 -23.00 13.69
N THR A 138 58.06 -24.18 14.30
CA THR A 138 58.32 -25.62 14.01
C THR A 138 57.20 -26.57 14.57
N GLY A 139 57.40 -27.90 14.52
CA GLY A 139 56.36 -28.96 14.63
C GLY A 139 56.14 -29.73 15.98
N PRO A 140 55.63 -31.00 15.93
CA PRO A 140 54.76 -31.67 16.94
C PRO A 140 55.54 -32.61 17.94
N PRO A 141 54.96 -33.50 18.81
CA PRO A 141 53.58 -34.08 18.84
C PRO A 141 52.91 -34.45 20.21
N ALA A 142 51.70 -35.04 20.16
CA ALA A 142 51.28 -36.33 20.79
C ALA A 142 49.92 -36.41 21.56
N ALA A 143 49.16 -37.47 21.22
CA ALA A 143 48.22 -38.28 22.03
C ALA A 143 46.81 -37.78 22.48
N SER A 144 45.83 -38.66 22.25
CA SER A 144 44.38 -38.63 22.60
C SER A 144 44.11 -39.45 23.90
N PRO A 145 42.89 -39.96 24.31
CA PRO A 145 41.57 -40.04 23.64
C PRO A 145 40.27 -39.86 24.51
N GLY A 146 39.11 -39.92 23.83
CA GLY A 146 37.78 -40.27 24.40
C GLY A 146 36.70 -39.20 24.23
N LYS A 147 35.41 -39.49 23.94
CA LYS A 147 34.67 -40.72 23.55
C LYS A 147 33.52 -40.31 22.60
N PRO A 148 32.97 -41.20 21.74
CA PRO A 148 31.86 -40.87 20.84
C PRO A 148 30.48 -41.04 21.50
N VAL A 149 29.47 -40.32 21.00
CA VAL A 149 28.04 -40.58 21.23
C VAL A 149 27.32 -40.87 19.90
N PRO A 150 26.34 -41.78 19.84
CA PRO A 150 25.87 -42.35 18.58
C PRO A 150 24.64 -41.63 17.98
N PHE A 151 24.61 -41.56 16.65
CA PHE A 151 23.38 -41.58 15.86
C PHE A 151 22.92 -43.05 15.70
N HIS A 152 21.62 -43.30 15.50
CA HIS A 152 21.02 -44.18 14.47
C HIS A 152 19.45 -44.28 14.63
N PRO A 153 18.67 -44.82 13.65
CA PRO A 153 17.43 -44.14 13.22
C PRO A 153 16.17 -45.02 13.01
N LEU A 154 15.09 -44.37 12.54
CA LEU A 154 14.06 -44.85 11.58
C LEU A 154 13.05 -45.96 11.97
N VAL A 155 12.04 -46.09 11.09
CA VAL A 155 10.98 -47.11 10.91
C VAL A 155 9.63 -46.78 11.59
N LEU A 156 8.43 -46.90 11.01
CA LEU A 156 7.83 -46.85 9.64
C LEU A 156 6.32 -47.23 9.80
N LEU A 157 5.42 -46.65 8.96
CA LEU A 157 4.05 -47.13 8.60
C LEU A 157 3.03 -47.41 9.76
N VAL A 158 1.75 -47.83 9.59
CA VAL A 158 0.84 -48.17 8.45
C VAL A 158 -0.55 -47.47 8.64
N PRO A 159 -1.51 -47.49 7.67
CA PRO A 159 -2.69 -46.59 7.64
C PRO A 159 -4.05 -47.28 7.95
N LEU A 160 -5.17 -46.51 7.92
CA LEU A 160 -6.53 -47.04 7.66
C LEU A 160 -7.44 -46.00 6.96
N LEU A 161 -8.66 -46.41 6.58
CA LEU A 161 -9.28 -46.07 5.28
C LEU A 161 -10.78 -45.68 5.38
N SER A 162 -11.17 -44.54 4.77
CA SER A 162 -12.52 -44.22 4.19
C SER A 162 -13.77 -44.12 5.13
N PRO A 163 -14.96 -43.70 4.62
CA PRO A 163 -15.26 -42.66 3.62
C PRO A 163 -16.46 -41.73 3.99
N ALA A 164 -16.57 -40.56 3.35
CA ALA A 164 -17.87 -39.89 3.07
C ALA A 164 -17.72 -38.85 1.93
N TRP A 165 -18.72 -38.77 1.04
CA TRP A 165 -18.80 -37.79 -0.06
C TRP A 165 -19.81 -36.67 0.27
N GLY A 166 -19.63 -35.47 -0.29
CA GLY A 166 -20.56 -34.35 -0.02
C GLY A 166 -20.19 -32.97 -0.62
N ASP A 167 -20.09 -32.92 -1.95
CA ASP A 167 -20.51 -31.80 -2.83
C ASP A 167 -19.92 -30.36 -2.80
N MET A 168 -19.89 -29.78 -4.02
CA MET A 168 -19.79 -28.37 -4.44
C MET A 168 -18.46 -27.58 -4.31
N LEU A 169 -17.56 -27.86 -5.27
CA LEU A 169 -16.93 -26.90 -6.20
C LEU A 169 -16.87 -25.40 -5.81
N PRO A 170 -15.68 -24.84 -5.50
CA PRO A 170 -15.49 -23.40 -5.29
C PRO A 170 -15.08 -22.61 -6.56
N SER A 171 -16.01 -21.78 -7.06
CA SER A 171 -15.81 -20.40 -7.59
C SER A 171 -14.70 -20.03 -8.61
N SER A 172 -13.91 -20.96 -9.16
CA SER A 172 -12.75 -20.63 -10.04
C SER A 172 -13.09 -20.35 -11.51
N LEU A 173 -14.35 -20.49 -11.93
CA LEU A 173 -14.81 -20.41 -13.33
C LEU A 173 -15.74 -19.21 -13.61
N PHE A 174 -15.33 -18.00 -13.21
CA PHE A 174 -16.02 -16.76 -13.64
C PHE A 174 -15.08 -15.54 -13.83
N LYS A 175 -13.81 -15.78 -14.21
CA LYS A 175 -12.83 -14.71 -14.56
C LYS A 175 -12.11 -14.93 -15.89
N SER A 176 -12.78 -15.54 -16.86
CA SER A 176 -12.36 -15.48 -18.26
C SER A 176 -13.58 -15.46 -19.17
N PHE A 177 -14.10 -14.26 -19.43
CA PHE A 177 -14.86 -13.80 -20.61
C PHE A 177 -15.53 -12.46 -20.28
N SER A 178 -14.85 -11.35 -20.58
CA SER A 178 -15.47 -10.06 -20.96
C SER A 178 -14.39 -9.02 -21.29
N HIS A 179 -13.70 -9.22 -22.42
CA HIS A 179 -13.23 -8.07 -23.19
C HIS A 179 -14.45 -7.49 -23.94
N TYR A 180 -14.47 -6.16 -24.15
CA TYR A 180 -15.28 -5.47 -25.17
C TYR A 180 -16.83 -5.64 -25.13
N ILE A 181 -17.55 -4.71 -24.48
CA ILE A 181 -18.87 -4.23 -24.94
C ILE A 181 -18.99 -2.71 -24.65
N PRO A 182 -19.37 -1.86 -25.62
CA PRO A 182 -19.67 -0.44 -25.36
C PRO A 182 -21.05 -0.27 -24.70
N PHE A 183 -21.12 0.53 -23.63
CA PHE A 183 -22.35 0.76 -22.88
C PHE A 183 -23.38 1.61 -23.67
N HIS A 184 -24.40 0.96 -24.24
CA HIS A 184 -25.57 1.64 -24.81
C HIS A 184 -26.59 2.04 -23.71
N PRO A 185 -27.14 3.27 -23.71
CA PRO A 185 -27.94 3.80 -22.61
C PRO A 185 -29.43 3.41 -22.72
N ILE A 186 -29.75 2.12 -22.77
CA ILE A 186 -31.15 1.63 -22.89
C ILE A 186 -31.52 0.57 -21.83
N LEU A 187 -30.57 -0.07 -21.13
CA LEU A 187 -30.88 -1.23 -20.28
C LEU A 187 -31.50 -0.93 -18.90
N LEU A 188 -31.43 0.31 -18.41
CA LEU A 188 -31.81 0.64 -17.03
C LEU A 188 -33.33 0.60 -16.70
N PRO A 189 -34.29 0.81 -17.64
CA PRO A 189 -35.71 0.65 -17.35
C PRO A 189 -36.15 -0.82 -17.15
N VAL A 190 -35.42 -1.78 -17.74
CA VAL A 190 -35.85 -3.19 -17.80
C VAL A 190 -35.73 -3.88 -16.44
N LEU A 191 -34.77 -3.47 -15.59
CA LEU A 191 -34.53 -4.11 -14.29
C LEU A 191 -35.58 -3.77 -13.22
N LEU A 192 -36.44 -2.77 -13.45
CA LEU A 192 -37.50 -2.41 -12.49
C LEU A 192 -38.74 -3.32 -12.59
N GLN A 193 -38.97 -3.96 -13.74
CA GLN A 193 -40.22 -4.64 -14.10
C GLN A 193 -40.26 -6.14 -13.75
N VAL A 194 -39.43 -6.62 -12.82
CA VAL A 194 -39.41 -8.03 -12.37
C VAL A 194 -40.27 -8.18 -11.09
N PRO A 195 -41.52 -8.68 -11.17
CA PRO A 195 -42.31 -8.98 -9.98
C PRO A 195 -41.73 -10.20 -9.24
N GLY A 196 -41.70 -10.13 -7.90
CA GLY A 196 -41.32 -11.26 -7.03
C GLY A 196 -40.09 -11.06 -6.15
N VAL A 197 -39.25 -10.05 -6.41
CA VAL A 197 -38.08 -9.77 -5.55
C VAL A 197 -38.53 -9.10 -4.24
N LYS A 198 -38.41 -9.80 -3.11
CA LYS A 198 -38.52 -9.22 -1.76
C LYS A 198 -37.34 -8.26 -1.51
N ARG A 199 -37.50 -7.00 -1.89
CA ARG A 199 -36.51 -5.93 -1.67
C ARG A 199 -36.52 -5.53 -0.19
N SER A 200 -35.46 -5.88 0.56
CA SER A 200 -35.20 -5.27 1.87
C SER A 200 -34.99 -3.77 1.70
N GLY A 201 -35.53 -2.94 2.60
CA GLY A 201 -35.53 -1.48 2.47
C GLY A 201 -34.14 -0.85 2.28
N SER A 202 -33.10 -1.48 2.85
CA SER A 202 -31.70 -1.10 2.66
C SER A 202 -31.25 -1.13 1.19
N MET A 203 -31.72 -2.11 0.41
CA MET A 203 -31.39 -2.24 -1.02
C MET A 203 -32.08 -1.15 -1.86
N PHE A 204 -33.25 -0.67 -1.42
CA PHE A 204 -33.96 0.42 -2.10
C PHE A 204 -33.26 1.77 -1.88
N LEU A 205 -32.80 2.03 -0.65
CA LEU A 205 -31.97 3.19 -0.30
C LEU A 205 -30.68 3.24 -1.13
N LEU A 206 -29.94 2.13 -1.23
CA LEU A 206 -28.72 2.04 -2.04
C LEU A 206 -28.95 2.40 -3.52
N LEU A 207 -30.08 2.00 -4.12
CA LEU A 207 -30.42 2.34 -5.50
C LEU A 207 -30.80 3.82 -5.68
N VAL A 208 -31.47 4.42 -4.69
CA VAL A 208 -31.79 5.86 -4.70
C VAL A 208 -30.53 6.70 -4.55
N GLU A 209 -29.66 6.39 -3.59
CA GLU A 209 -28.37 7.07 -3.39
C GLU A 209 -27.47 6.98 -4.62
N LEU A 210 -27.36 5.80 -5.24
CA LEU A 210 -26.57 5.61 -6.46
C LEU A 210 -27.12 6.43 -7.64
N SER A 211 -28.46 6.55 -7.76
CA SER A 211 -29.11 7.38 -8.77
C SER A 211 -28.87 8.88 -8.55
N PHE A 212 -28.91 9.34 -7.29
CA PHE A 212 -28.55 10.71 -6.93
C PHE A 212 -27.07 11.01 -7.21
N ALA A 213 -26.16 10.11 -6.87
CA ALA A 213 -24.73 10.24 -7.16
C ALA A 213 -24.44 10.36 -8.67
N ILE A 214 -25.04 9.48 -9.49
CA ILE A 214 -24.92 9.53 -10.96
C ILE A 214 -25.48 10.83 -11.54
N THR A 215 -26.61 11.30 -11.01
CA THR A 215 -27.25 12.55 -11.45
C THR A 215 -26.40 13.78 -11.08
N LYS A 216 -25.82 13.79 -9.86
CA LYS A 216 -24.92 14.85 -9.40
C LYS A 216 -23.63 14.90 -10.24
N MET A 217 -23.04 13.75 -10.57
CA MET A 217 -21.89 13.66 -11.48
C MET A 217 -22.20 14.16 -12.90
N ARG A 218 -23.39 13.87 -13.43
CA ARG A 218 -23.82 14.41 -14.74
C ARG A 218 -24.00 15.94 -14.71
N LYS A 219 -24.55 16.50 -13.62
CA LYS A 219 -24.74 17.96 -13.50
C LYS A 219 -23.41 18.72 -13.34
N MET A 220 -22.39 18.10 -12.75
CA MET A 220 -21.03 18.67 -12.69
C MET A 220 -20.31 18.65 -14.06
N ARG A 221 -20.54 17.64 -14.91
CA ARG A 221 -19.98 17.60 -16.28
C ARG A 221 -20.55 18.63 -17.25
N ALA A 222 -21.66 19.29 -16.91
CA ALA A 222 -22.29 20.31 -17.76
C ALA A 222 -21.65 21.71 -17.64
N ILE A 223 -20.74 21.91 -16.67
CA ILE A 223 -20.04 23.19 -16.46
C ILE A 223 -18.64 23.11 -17.06
N SER A 224 -18.58 23.10 -18.39
CA SER A 224 -17.33 23.39 -19.11
C SER A 224 -17.15 24.90 -19.19
N PRO A 225 -15.96 25.47 -18.87
CA PRO A 225 -15.73 26.89 -19.04
C PRO A 225 -15.78 27.26 -20.53
N GLN A 226 -16.53 28.32 -20.85
CA GLN A 226 -16.59 28.88 -22.21
C GLN A 226 -15.18 29.31 -22.66
N ARG A 227 -14.83 29.00 -23.91
CA ARG A 227 -13.66 29.61 -24.56
C ARG A 227 -13.88 31.11 -24.65
N LEU A 228 -12.96 31.91 -24.11
CA LEU A 228 -12.85 33.32 -24.50
C LEU A 228 -12.23 33.41 -25.91
N PRO A 229 -12.78 34.22 -26.82
CA PRO A 229 -12.12 34.54 -28.08
C PRO A 229 -11.09 35.65 -27.85
N PHE A 230 -9.84 35.42 -28.20
CA PHE A 230 -8.92 36.51 -28.52
C PHE A 230 -8.87 36.67 -30.03
N SER A 231 -9.17 37.88 -30.47
CA SER A 231 -9.26 38.29 -31.88
C SER A 231 -8.09 39.21 -32.19
N PHE A 232 -7.41 38.92 -33.31
CA PHE A 232 -6.39 39.72 -34.02
C PHE A 232 -5.33 40.45 -33.17
#